data_AF-A0A163FCG9-F1
#
_entry.id   AF-A0A163FCG9-F1
#
_cell.length_a   1.000
_cell.length_b   1.000
_cell.length_c   1.000
_cell.angle_alpha   90.00
_cell.angle_beta   90.00
_cell.angle_gamma   90.00
#
_symmetry.space_group_name_H-M   'P 1'
#
loop_
_entity.id
_entity.type
_entity.pdbx_description
1 polymer ?
#
loop_
_entity_poly.entity_id
_entity_poly.type
_entity_poly.pdbx_seq_one_letter_code
_entity_poly.pdbx_strand_id
1 'polypeptide(L)'
;MQVTEAITIFKLSVPTSHLSALAALIAAYILLRFRFGSRQAGLYGDAAFYFVVIWKGSYVLTDFGNFLKAPMSLLYYNGGLTGALAGILAALFFLWRKGAAGSPAVLMSAVAVQSVYQIMMAILNENGPLPETVTVVMFSMLFILTVLRADVSNLWQRQLTVLFLAVHLIAAAFQPDGFGGLPFVSTVIIGLYQLSFLSAGRRHNK
;
A
#
# COMPACT_ATOMS: atom_id res chain seq x y z
N MET A 1 -7.04 2.48 -10.11
CA MET A 1 -8.27 1.80 -10.54
C MET A 1 -9.45 2.58 -10.04
N GLN A 2 -10.36 2.94 -10.95
CA GLN A 2 -11.63 3.55 -10.57
C GLN A 2 -12.44 2.55 -9.76
N VAL A 3 -13.04 3.04 -8.67
CA VAL A 3 -13.98 2.25 -7.87
C VAL A 3 -15.29 2.26 -8.64
N THR A 4 -15.57 1.18 -9.37
CA THR A 4 -16.82 1.05 -10.13
C THR A 4 -17.90 0.33 -9.32
N GLU A 5 -17.49 -0.50 -8.35
CA GLU A 5 -18.44 -1.29 -7.57
C GLU A 5 -18.38 -1.01 -6.06
N ALA A 6 -19.56 -1.11 -5.45
CA ALA A 6 -19.71 -1.14 -4.00
C ALA A 6 -20.42 -2.44 -3.63
N ILE A 7 -19.78 -3.24 -2.77
CA ILE A 7 -20.38 -4.48 -2.29
C ILE A 7 -21.32 -4.14 -1.14
N THR A 8 -22.58 -4.53 -1.27
CA THR A 8 -23.58 -4.30 -0.23
C THR A 8 -23.49 -5.41 0.80
N ILE A 9 -22.96 -5.11 1.98
CA ILE A 9 -22.98 -6.03 3.14
C ILE A 9 -24.14 -5.60 4.04
N PHE A 10 -25.18 -6.43 4.13
CA PHE A 10 -26.47 -6.12 4.77
C PHE A 10 -27.20 -4.91 4.17
N LYS A 11 -26.97 -3.70 4.70
CA LYS A 11 -27.55 -2.43 4.22
C LYS A 11 -26.48 -1.38 3.88
N LEU A 12 -25.21 -1.78 3.88
CA LEU A 12 -24.06 -0.88 3.78
C LEU A 12 -23.28 -1.16 2.50
N SER A 13 -23.30 -0.23 1.56
CA SER A 13 -22.48 -0.30 0.35
C SER A 13 -21.06 0.14 0.67
N VAL A 14 -20.12 -0.81 0.71
CA VAL A 14 -18.71 -0.54 0.98
C VAL A 14 -17.96 -0.45 -0.35
N PRO A 15 -17.19 0.63 -0.61
CA PRO A 15 -16.33 0.72 -1.78
C PRO A 15 -15.39 -0.49 -1.88
N THR A 16 -15.27 -1.11 -3.06
CA THR A 16 -14.34 -2.24 -3.28
C THR A 16 -12.89 -1.87 -2.92
N SER A 17 -12.51 -0.61 -3.06
CA SER A 17 -11.20 -0.09 -2.64
C SER A 17 -10.95 -0.20 -1.13
N HIS A 18 -11.96 -0.01 -0.27
CA HIS A 18 -11.79 -0.13 1.18
C HIS A 18 -11.61 -1.58 1.58
N LEU A 19 -12.40 -2.48 0.98
CA LEU A 19 -12.27 -3.92 1.20
C LEU A 19 -10.91 -4.43 0.71
N SER A 20 -10.49 -3.98 -0.48
CA SER A 20 -9.19 -4.33 -1.06
C SER A 20 -8.03 -3.83 -0.21
N ALA A 21 -8.11 -2.58 0.29
CA ALA A 21 -7.09 -2.01 1.17
C ALA A 21 -7.03 -2.77 2.50
N LEU A 22 -8.17 -3.08 3.12
CA LEU A 22 -8.22 -3.86 4.36
C LEU A 22 -7.62 -5.25 4.17
N ALA A 23 -8.02 -5.96 3.11
CA ALA A 23 -7.47 -7.28 2.77
C ALA A 23 -5.96 -7.21 2.56
N ALA A 24 -5.47 -6.20 1.84
CA ALA A 24 -4.06 -5.98 1.59
C ALA A 24 -3.25 -5.72 2.88
N LEU A 25 -3.77 -4.89 3.79
CA LEU A 25 -3.12 -4.62 5.07
C LEU A 25 -3.03 -5.88 5.94
N ILE A 26 -4.12 -6.64 6.01
CA ILE A 26 -4.16 -7.91 6.77
C ILE A 26 -3.21 -8.95 6.16
N ALA A 27 -3.25 -9.12 4.84
CA ALA A 27 -2.38 -10.07 4.14
C ALA A 27 -0.89 -9.76 4.35
N ALA A 28 -0.51 -8.48 4.28
CA ALA A 28 0.87 -8.06 4.52
C ALA A 28 1.28 -8.29 5.99
N TYR A 29 0.40 -8.04 6.97
CA TYR A 29 0.68 -8.35 8.38
C TYR A 29 0.92 -9.85 8.59
N ILE A 30 0.05 -10.69 8.03
CA ILE A 30 0.15 -12.16 8.11
C ILE A 30 1.46 -12.63 7.47
N LEU A 31 1.79 -12.14 6.27
CA LEU A 31 3.03 -12.46 5.59
C LEU A 31 4.26 -12.12 6.45
N LEU A 32 4.31 -10.90 6.99
CA LEU A 32 5.43 -10.49 7.83
C LEU A 32 5.51 -11.30 9.12
N ARG A 33 4.36 -11.68 9.70
CA ARG A 33 4.31 -12.51 10.91
C ARG A 33 4.95 -13.87 10.67
N PHE A 34 4.69 -14.49 9.52
CA PHE A 34 5.30 -15.76 9.15
C PHE A 34 6.76 -15.62 8.72
N ARG A 35 7.11 -14.57 7.97
CA ARG A 35 8.46 -14.43 7.38
C ARG A 35 9.50 -13.87 8.34
N PHE A 36 9.13 -12.89 9.15
CA PHE A 36 10.07 -12.12 9.99
C PHE A 36 9.72 -12.13 11.49
N GLY A 37 8.64 -12.82 11.88
CA GLY A 37 8.22 -12.96 13.27
C GLY A 37 7.45 -11.76 13.83
N SER A 38 7.15 -11.85 15.13
CA SER A 38 6.25 -10.93 15.84
C SER A 38 6.71 -9.47 15.85
N ARG A 39 8.01 -9.23 15.97
CA ARG A 39 8.58 -7.89 16.09
C ARG A 39 8.38 -7.06 14.82
N GLN A 40 8.71 -7.62 13.66
CA GLN A 40 8.58 -6.90 12.38
C GLN A 40 7.11 -6.77 11.97
N ALA A 41 6.30 -7.81 12.21
CA ALA A 41 4.86 -7.73 12.02
C ALA A 41 4.21 -6.65 12.91
N GLY A 42 4.65 -6.51 14.17
CA GLY A 42 4.19 -5.48 15.09
C GLY A 42 4.54 -4.06 14.61
N LEU A 43 5.79 -3.82 14.18
CA LEU A 43 6.19 -2.53 13.60
C LEU A 43 5.37 -2.17 12.36
N TYR A 44 5.10 -3.15 11.50
CA TYR A 44 4.22 -2.96 10.36
C TYR A 44 2.77 -2.67 10.80
N GLY A 45 2.24 -3.41 11.77
CA GLY A 45 0.90 -3.21 12.31
C GLY A 45 0.70 -1.80 12.87
N ASP A 46 1.66 -1.31 13.64
CA ASP A 46 1.67 0.07 14.15
C ASP A 46 1.70 1.09 13.01
N ALA A 47 2.56 0.88 12.01
CA ALA A 47 2.65 1.76 10.83
C ALA A 47 1.34 1.76 10.01
N ALA A 48 0.73 0.59 9.80
CA ALA A 48 -0.56 0.44 9.14
C ALA A 48 -1.68 1.12 9.94
N PHE A 49 -1.65 1.03 11.27
CA PHE A 49 -2.58 1.73 12.14
C PHE A 49 -2.45 3.25 11.98
N TYR A 50 -1.23 3.80 12.02
CA TYR A 50 -0.99 5.23 11.76
C TYR A 50 -1.47 5.66 10.37
N PHE A 51 -1.21 4.85 9.34
CA PHE A 51 -1.72 5.09 8.00
C PHE A 51 -3.25 5.22 8.01
N VAL A 52 -3.97 4.24 8.57
CA VAL A 52 -5.44 4.23 8.58
C VAL A 52 -6.01 5.39 9.39
N VAL A 53 -5.49 5.65 10.58
CA VAL A 53 -5.98 6.73 11.46
C VAL A 53 -5.81 8.09 10.79
N ILE A 54 -4.67 8.35 10.16
CA ILE A 54 -4.41 9.63 9.50
C ILE A 54 -5.18 9.73 8.18
N TRP A 55 -5.26 8.65 7.41
CA TRP A 55 -6.01 8.61 6.16
C TRP A 55 -7.51 8.85 6.37
N LYS A 56 -8.13 8.18 7.34
CA LYS A 56 -9.55 8.40 7.66
C LYS A 56 -9.73 9.71 8.41
N GLY A 57 -8.87 10.00 9.38
CA GLY A 57 -8.91 11.22 10.18
C GLY A 57 -8.74 12.50 9.37
N SER A 58 -8.11 12.44 8.19
CA SER A 58 -8.01 13.60 7.29
C SER A 58 -9.37 14.16 6.90
N TYR A 59 -10.43 13.34 6.89
CA TYR A 59 -11.81 13.78 6.66
C TYR A 59 -12.25 14.90 7.61
N VAL A 60 -11.87 14.78 8.89
CA VAL A 60 -12.23 15.77 9.92
C VAL A 60 -11.58 17.11 9.60
N LEU A 61 -10.38 17.10 9.01
CA LEU A 61 -9.65 18.31 8.63
C LEU A 61 -10.11 18.87 7.29
N THR A 62 -10.47 18.02 6.34
CA THR A 62 -10.83 18.43 4.97
C THR A 62 -12.31 18.76 4.82
N ASP A 63 -13.18 18.19 5.65
CA ASP A 63 -14.64 18.32 5.53
C ASP A 63 -15.33 18.35 6.90
N PHE A 64 -14.80 19.21 7.79
CA PHE A 64 -15.27 19.34 9.16
C PHE A 64 -16.78 19.66 9.26
N GLY A 65 -17.30 20.46 8.33
CA GLY A 65 -18.70 20.85 8.30
C GLY A 65 -19.64 19.66 8.06
N ASN A 66 -19.31 18.77 7.12
CA ASN A 66 -20.11 17.56 6.91
C ASN A 66 -19.88 16.53 8.02
N PHE A 67 -18.66 16.45 8.57
CA PHE A 67 -18.38 15.59 9.72
C PHE A 67 -19.29 15.91 10.93
N LEU A 68 -19.49 17.18 11.26
CA LEU A 68 -20.38 17.57 12.36
C LEU A 68 -21.85 17.20 12.10
N LYS A 69 -22.29 17.25 10.84
CA LYS A 69 -23.67 16.93 10.46
C LYS A 69 -23.93 15.43 10.42
N ALA A 70 -22.94 14.64 10.03
CA ALA A 70 -23.06 13.20 9.83
C ALA A 70 -21.74 12.50 10.18
N PRO A 71 -21.37 12.30 11.45
CA PRO A 71 -20.07 11.76 11.83
C PRO A 71 -19.79 10.35 11.28
N MET A 72 -20.85 9.58 10.99
CA MET A 72 -20.76 8.28 10.34
C MET A 72 -20.25 8.34 8.90
N SER A 73 -20.30 9.51 8.24
CA SER A 73 -19.74 9.70 6.88
C SER A 73 -18.23 9.43 6.82
N LEU A 74 -17.53 9.55 7.96
CA LEU A 74 -16.12 9.20 8.10
C LEU A 74 -15.80 7.77 7.63
N LEU A 75 -16.72 6.82 7.87
CA LEU A 75 -16.52 5.43 7.47
C LEU A 75 -16.56 5.26 5.95
N TYR A 76 -17.45 5.99 5.28
CA TYR A 76 -17.65 5.96 3.83
C TYR A 76 -16.67 6.84 3.07
N TYR A 77 -16.11 7.85 3.74
CA TYR A 77 -15.15 8.73 3.14
C TYR A 77 -13.93 7.96 2.65
N ASN A 78 -13.56 8.18 1.38
CA ASN A 78 -12.44 7.51 0.76
C ASN A 78 -11.08 8.20 1.06
N GLY A 79 -11.06 9.18 1.97
CA GLY A 79 -9.84 9.90 2.37
C GLY A 79 -9.28 10.87 1.32
N GLY A 80 -9.70 10.72 0.06
CA GLY A 80 -9.08 11.37 -1.08
C GLY A 80 -7.60 10.98 -1.26
N LEU A 81 -6.99 11.48 -2.33
CA LEU A 81 -5.55 11.31 -2.56
C LEU A 81 -4.74 11.94 -1.42
N THR A 82 -5.14 13.11 -0.93
CA THR A 82 -4.42 13.87 0.09
C THR A 82 -4.32 13.15 1.43
N GLY A 83 -5.44 12.60 1.93
CA GLY A 83 -5.45 11.85 3.20
C GLY A 83 -4.60 10.60 3.14
N ALA A 84 -4.70 9.86 2.04
CA ALA A 84 -3.93 8.63 1.86
C ALA A 84 -2.42 8.92 1.78
N LEU A 85 -2.01 9.97 1.07
CA LEU A 85 -0.61 10.39 1.01
C LEU A 85 -0.08 10.85 2.38
N ALA A 86 -0.87 11.62 3.14
CA ALA A 86 -0.51 12.01 4.50
C ALA A 86 -0.32 10.78 5.41
N GLY A 87 -1.21 9.80 5.31
CA GLY A 87 -1.10 8.52 6.03
C GLY A 87 0.17 7.75 5.65
N ILE A 88 0.51 7.68 4.36
CA ILE A 88 1.73 7.00 3.89
C ILE A 88 2.98 7.67 4.47
N LEU A 89 3.05 9.00 4.38
CA LEU A 89 4.19 9.76 4.91
C LEU A 89 4.35 9.56 6.41
N ALA A 90 3.26 9.55 7.16
CA ALA A 90 3.29 9.31 8.60
C ALA A 90 3.74 7.88 8.95
N ALA A 91 3.26 6.88 8.21
CA ALA A 91 3.68 5.49 8.39
C ALA A 91 5.19 5.30 8.08
N LEU A 92 5.68 5.90 7.00
CA LEU A 92 7.11 5.88 6.65
C LEU A 92 7.96 6.62 7.68
N PHE A 93 7.51 7.78 8.16
CA PHE A 93 8.17 8.52 9.23
C PHE A 93 8.26 7.70 10.53
N PHE A 94 7.18 7.01 10.89
CA PHE A 94 7.17 6.10 12.03
C PHE A 94 8.19 4.97 11.87
N LEU A 95 8.23 4.30 10.70
CA LEU A 95 9.17 3.22 10.41
C LEU A 95 10.63 3.71 10.45
N TRP A 96 10.89 4.91 9.95
CA TRP A 96 12.20 5.53 10.06
C TRP A 96 12.60 5.80 11.51
N ARG A 97 11.70 6.40 12.30
CA ARG A 97 11.93 6.66 13.73
C ARG A 97 12.19 5.38 14.53
N LYS A 98 11.61 4.26 14.11
CA LYS A 98 11.81 2.93 14.72
C LYS A 98 13.03 2.18 14.16
N GLY A 99 13.81 2.78 13.27
CA GLY A 99 14.99 2.18 12.67
C GLY A 99 14.70 1.02 11.70
N ALA A 100 13.46 0.93 11.19
CA ALA A 100 13.03 -0.11 10.25
C ALA A 100 13.19 0.33 8.77
N ALA A 101 13.58 1.58 8.54
CA ALA A 101 13.77 2.14 7.20
C ALA A 101 14.75 1.33 6.36
N GLY A 102 14.42 1.13 5.08
CA GLY A 102 15.27 0.38 4.16
C GLY A 102 15.38 -1.13 4.47
N SER A 103 14.60 -1.66 5.41
CA SER A 103 14.63 -3.09 5.72
C SER A 103 13.90 -3.91 4.66
N PRO A 104 14.27 -5.20 4.49
CA PRO A 104 13.53 -6.10 3.61
C PRO A 104 12.08 -6.31 4.04
N ALA A 105 11.78 -6.21 5.33
CA ALA A 105 10.40 -6.30 5.84
C ALA A 105 9.54 -5.12 5.34
N VAL A 106 10.09 -3.90 5.31
CA VAL A 106 9.38 -2.73 4.78
C VAL A 106 9.10 -2.90 3.29
N LEU A 107 10.10 -3.28 2.48
CA LEU A 107 9.89 -3.56 1.06
C LEU A 107 8.86 -4.67 0.83
N MET A 108 8.98 -5.79 1.55
CA MET A 108 8.06 -6.92 1.41
C MET A 108 6.63 -6.54 1.76
N SER A 109 6.42 -5.77 2.83
CA SER A 109 5.09 -5.28 3.19
C SER A 109 4.51 -4.30 2.18
N ALA A 110 5.32 -3.40 1.62
CA ALA A 110 4.88 -2.46 0.60
C ALA A 110 4.44 -3.17 -0.68
N VAL A 111 5.25 -4.13 -1.16
CA VAL A 111 4.91 -4.96 -2.31
C VAL A 111 3.68 -5.80 -2.01
N ALA A 112 3.58 -6.42 -0.82
CA ALA A 112 2.42 -7.21 -0.43
C ALA A 112 1.13 -6.38 -0.44
N VAL A 113 1.14 -5.20 0.18
CA VAL A 113 -0.01 -4.30 0.20
C VAL A 113 -0.43 -3.94 -1.22
N GLN A 114 0.51 -3.51 -2.06
CA GLN A 114 0.17 -3.12 -3.41
C GLN A 114 -0.28 -4.29 -4.28
N SER A 115 0.41 -5.43 -4.23
CA SER A 115 0.05 -6.60 -5.03
C SER A 115 -1.34 -7.10 -4.67
N VAL A 116 -1.64 -7.27 -3.38
CA VAL A 116 -2.96 -7.73 -2.94
C VAL A 116 -4.02 -6.68 -3.28
N TYR A 117 -3.75 -5.39 -3.06
CA TYR A 117 -4.70 -4.33 -3.41
C TYR A 117 -5.01 -4.32 -4.91
N GLN A 118 -3.99 -4.38 -5.77
CA GLN A 118 -4.13 -4.32 -7.22
C GLN A 118 -4.83 -5.56 -7.78
N ILE A 119 -4.49 -6.75 -7.28
CA ILE A 119 -5.15 -8.00 -7.67
C ILE A 119 -6.62 -7.97 -7.23
N MET A 120 -6.90 -7.57 -5.99
CA MET A 120 -8.29 -7.45 -5.51
C MET A 120 -9.08 -6.45 -6.34
N MET A 121 -8.51 -5.28 -6.64
CA MET A 121 -9.18 -4.27 -7.46
C MET A 121 -9.37 -4.73 -8.91
N ALA A 122 -8.47 -5.55 -9.47
CA ALA A 122 -8.64 -6.15 -10.79
C ALA A 122 -9.79 -7.17 -10.81
N ILE A 123 -9.92 -7.98 -9.75
CA ILE A 123 -10.93 -9.04 -9.66
C ILE A 123 -12.32 -8.47 -9.32
N LEU A 124 -12.37 -7.43 -8.47
CA LEU A 124 -13.62 -6.87 -7.95
C LEU A 124 -14.21 -5.75 -8.81
N ASN A 125 -13.52 -5.29 -9.84
CA ASN A 125 -14.02 -4.23 -10.71
C ASN A 125 -13.88 -4.66 -12.16
N GLU A 126 -14.90 -4.39 -12.98
CA GLU A 126 -14.85 -4.61 -14.41
C GLU A 126 -13.90 -3.58 -15.08
N ASN A 127 -12.70 -4.01 -15.46
CA ASN A 127 -11.70 -3.17 -16.13
C ASN A 127 -11.34 -3.70 -17.54
N GLY A 128 -11.94 -4.81 -17.96
CA GLY A 128 -11.69 -5.48 -19.22
C GLY A 128 -10.57 -6.54 -19.10
N PRO A 129 -10.60 -7.59 -19.94
CA PRO A 129 -9.77 -8.78 -19.74
C PRO A 129 -8.27 -8.50 -19.83
N LEU A 130 -7.85 -7.53 -20.64
CA LEU A 130 -6.44 -7.22 -20.85
C LEU A 130 -5.83 -6.49 -19.63
N PRO A 131 -6.34 -5.32 -19.16
CA PRO A 131 -5.82 -4.67 -17.94
C PRO A 131 -5.86 -5.56 -16.69
N GLU A 132 -6.92 -6.36 -16.54
CA GLU A 132 -7.06 -7.32 -15.44
C GLU A 132 -5.96 -8.38 -15.46
N THR A 133 -5.79 -9.07 -16.60
CA THR A 133 -4.78 -10.13 -16.76
C THR A 133 -3.37 -9.58 -16.53
N VAL A 134 -3.04 -8.43 -17.14
CA VAL A 134 -1.72 -7.80 -16.98
C VAL A 134 -1.45 -7.45 -15.52
N THR A 135 -2.42 -6.84 -14.85
CA THR A 135 -2.30 -6.47 -13.43
C THR A 135 -2.08 -7.71 -12.57
N VAL A 136 -2.92 -8.73 -12.70
CA VAL A 136 -2.86 -9.93 -11.86
C VAL A 136 -1.53 -10.67 -12.05
N VAL A 137 -1.11 -10.89 -13.29
CA VAL A 137 0.13 -11.61 -13.60
C VAL A 137 1.34 -10.85 -13.06
N MET A 138 1.47 -9.55 -13.37
CA MET A 138 2.65 -8.77 -13.00
C MET A 138 2.78 -8.61 -11.48
N PHE A 139 1.68 -8.31 -10.79
CA PHE A 139 1.70 -8.17 -9.32
C PHE A 139 1.91 -9.49 -8.60
N SER A 140 1.42 -10.60 -9.15
CA SER A 140 1.69 -11.93 -8.60
C SER A 140 3.17 -12.32 -8.77
N MET A 141 3.74 -12.12 -9.96
CA MET A 141 5.16 -12.40 -10.21
C MET A 141 6.06 -11.55 -9.30
N LEU A 142 5.80 -10.25 -9.20
CA LEU A 142 6.55 -9.35 -8.32
C LEU A 142 6.43 -9.79 -6.85
N PHE A 143 5.22 -10.13 -6.40
CA PHE A 143 4.97 -10.59 -5.04
C PHE A 143 5.77 -11.84 -4.70
N ILE A 144 5.66 -12.89 -5.54
CA ILE A 144 6.39 -14.15 -5.36
C ILE A 144 7.89 -13.90 -5.35
N LEU A 145 8.42 -13.14 -6.31
CA LEU A 145 9.85 -12.85 -6.39
C LEU A 145 10.34 -12.09 -5.15
N THR A 146 9.55 -11.14 -4.64
CA THR A 146 9.86 -10.39 -3.43
C THR A 146 9.89 -11.29 -2.20
N VAL A 147 8.91 -12.19 -2.04
CA VAL A 147 8.88 -13.15 -0.93
C VAL A 147 10.11 -14.06 -0.93
N LEU A 148 10.55 -14.49 -2.13
CA LEU A 148 11.68 -15.40 -2.29
C LEU A 148 13.06 -14.72 -2.14
N ARG A 149 13.17 -13.43 -2.48
CA ARG A 149 14.49 -12.78 -2.66
C ARG A 149 14.75 -11.54 -1.83
N ALA A 150 13.73 -10.90 -1.23
CA ALA A 150 13.91 -9.59 -0.58
C ALA A 150 14.93 -9.62 0.57
N ASP A 151 15.00 -10.68 1.37
CA ASP A 151 15.90 -10.78 2.52
C ASP A 151 17.26 -11.41 2.21
N VAL A 152 17.50 -11.84 0.97
CA VAL A 152 18.73 -12.55 0.56
C VAL A 152 19.95 -11.63 0.52
N SER A 153 19.81 -10.44 -0.08
CA SER A 153 20.92 -9.47 -0.15
C SER A 153 20.41 -8.04 -0.38
N ASN A 154 21.25 -7.04 -0.07
CA ASN A 154 20.93 -5.64 -0.37
C ASN A 154 20.80 -5.39 -1.88
N LEU A 155 21.53 -6.14 -2.73
CA LEU A 155 21.41 -6.03 -4.19
C LEU A 155 20.03 -6.48 -4.65
N TRP A 156 19.54 -7.62 -4.15
CA TRP A 156 18.19 -8.09 -4.44
C TRP A 156 17.12 -7.08 -3.99
N GLN A 157 17.26 -6.45 -2.83
CA GLN A 157 16.34 -5.40 -2.38
C GLN A 157 16.32 -4.20 -3.34
N ARG A 158 17.48 -3.75 -3.81
CA ARG A 158 17.56 -2.65 -4.78
C ARG A 158 16.90 -3.04 -6.11
N GLN A 159 17.20 -4.22 -6.64
CA GLN A 159 16.60 -4.73 -7.88
C GLN A 159 15.09 -4.87 -7.77
N LEU A 160 14.60 -5.44 -6.66
CA LEU A 160 13.17 -5.57 -6.38
C LEU A 160 12.48 -4.22 -6.21
N THR A 161 13.15 -3.23 -5.62
CA THR A 161 12.60 -1.87 -5.50
C THR A 161 12.45 -1.21 -6.88
N VAL A 162 13.42 -1.40 -7.77
CA VAL A 162 13.33 -0.91 -9.16
C VAL A 162 12.25 -1.66 -9.93
N LEU A 163 12.14 -2.98 -9.77
CA LEU A 163 11.08 -3.79 -10.38
C LEU A 163 9.70 -3.38 -9.87
N PHE A 164 9.56 -3.07 -8.58
CA PHE A 164 8.32 -2.58 -7.99
C PHE A 164 7.85 -1.28 -8.65
N LEU A 165 8.76 -0.32 -8.85
CA LEU A 165 8.48 0.91 -9.60
C LEU A 165 8.11 0.61 -11.07
N ALA A 166 8.86 -0.26 -11.73
CA ALA A 166 8.63 -0.60 -13.15
C ALA A 166 7.28 -1.31 -13.37
N VAL A 167 6.92 -2.25 -12.49
CA VAL A 167 5.64 -2.96 -12.56
C VAL A 167 4.47 -2.00 -12.41
N HIS A 168 4.53 -1.08 -11.43
CA HIS A 168 3.50 -0.05 -11.27
C HIS A 168 3.47 0.94 -12.44
N LEU A 169 4.62 1.30 -13.01
CA LEU A 169 4.67 2.17 -14.19
C LEU A 169 3.93 1.55 -15.38
N ILE A 170 4.16 0.26 -15.63
CA ILE A 170 3.48 -0.48 -16.69
C ILE A 170 1.99 -0.58 -16.37
N ALA A 171 1.62 -0.98 -15.15
CA ALA A 171 0.22 -1.09 -14.75
C ALA A 171 -0.51 0.27 -14.89
N ALA A 172 0.13 1.37 -14.49
CA ALA A 172 -0.43 2.71 -14.59
C ALA A 172 -0.75 3.11 -16.04
N ALA A 173 0.00 2.62 -17.03
CA ALA A 173 -0.27 2.89 -18.44
C ALA A 173 -1.60 2.27 -18.93
N PHE A 174 -2.11 1.24 -18.24
CA PHE A 174 -3.37 0.57 -18.59
C PHE A 174 -4.51 0.87 -17.61
N GLN A 175 -4.25 1.60 -16.52
CA GLN A 175 -5.26 1.90 -15.51
C GLN A 175 -5.97 3.23 -15.78
N PRO A 176 -7.27 3.36 -15.45
CA PRO A 176 -8.05 4.57 -15.74
C PRO A 176 -7.50 5.84 -15.07
N ASP A 177 -6.95 5.71 -13.86
CA ASP A 177 -6.38 6.85 -13.10
C ASP A 177 -4.95 7.21 -13.56
N GLY A 178 -4.37 6.39 -14.46
CA GLY A 178 -3.03 6.60 -15.00
C GLY A 178 -1.95 6.76 -13.94
N PHE A 179 -1.00 7.65 -14.24
CA PHE A 179 0.11 8.02 -13.35
C PHE A 179 -0.31 8.94 -12.19
N GLY A 180 -1.54 9.48 -12.21
CA GLY A 180 -2.08 10.30 -11.11
C GLY A 180 -2.70 9.46 -9.99
N GLY A 181 -2.95 8.18 -10.25
CA GLY A 181 -3.59 7.28 -9.29
C GLY A 181 -2.77 7.08 -8.02
N LEU A 182 -3.47 7.07 -6.88
CA LEU A 182 -2.89 6.80 -5.56
C LEU A 182 -1.94 5.58 -5.56
N PRO A 183 -2.24 4.44 -6.21
CA PRO A 183 -1.33 3.30 -6.17
C PRO A 183 0.02 3.55 -6.84
N PHE A 184 0.05 4.27 -7.97
CA PHE A 184 1.31 4.62 -8.62
C PHE A 184 2.11 5.61 -7.78
N VAL A 185 1.47 6.70 -7.34
CA VAL A 185 2.12 7.75 -6.53
C VAL A 185 2.68 7.17 -5.23
N SER A 186 1.91 6.32 -4.54
CA SER A 186 2.36 5.66 -3.32
C SER A 186 3.54 4.73 -3.55
N THR A 187 3.55 3.96 -4.64
CA THR A 187 4.69 3.13 -5.02
C THR A 187 5.94 3.97 -5.31
N VAL A 188 5.80 5.11 -5.99
CA VAL A 188 6.92 6.04 -6.22
C VAL A 188 7.49 6.54 -4.89
N ILE A 189 6.64 7.03 -3.98
CA ILE A 189 7.07 7.52 -2.66
C ILE A 189 7.80 6.41 -1.88
N ILE A 190 7.22 5.21 -1.81
CA ILE A 190 7.81 4.10 -1.06
C ILE A 190 9.10 3.59 -1.71
N GLY A 191 9.15 3.55 -3.05
CA GLY A 191 10.34 3.16 -3.80
C GLY A 191 11.51 4.11 -3.57
N LEU A 192 11.25 5.43 -3.64
CA LEU A 192 12.25 6.45 -3.32
C LEU A 192 12.71 6.36 -1.87
N TYR A 193 11.78 6.20 -0.93
CA TYR A 193 12.09 5.95 0.48
C TYR A 193 13.05 4.75 0.61
N GLN A 194 12.70 3.59 0.05
CA GLN A 194 13.52 2.39 0.17
C GLN A 194 14.91 2.56 -0.46
N LEU A 195 15.00 3.17 -1.66
CA LEU A 195 16.28 3.42 -2.32
C LEU A 195 17.18 4.37 -1.52
N SER A 196 16.62 5.41 -0.91
CA SER A 196 17.38 6.38 -0.12
C SER A 196 18.07 5.74 1.10
N PHE A 197 17.40 4.81 1.79
CA PHE A 197 17.98 4.11 2.93
C PHE A 197 18.91 2.95 2.53
N LEU A 198 18.69 2.33 1.37
CA LEU A 198 19.61 1.32 0.84
C LEU A 198 20.91 1.95 0.30
N SER A 199 20.90 3.19 -0.16
CA SER A 199 22.08 3.90 -0.70
C SER A 199 22.92 4.56 0.40
N ALA A 200 22.31 5.06 1.47
CA ALA A 200 23.01 5.74 2.57
C ALA A 200 24.00 4.83 3.35
N GLY A 201 23.97 3.52 3.14
CA GLY A 201 24.63 2.52 3.98
C GLY A 201 23.97 2.50 5.37
N ARG A 202 23.91 1.36 6.05
CA ARG A 202 23.38 1.31 7.42
C ARG A 202 24.38 1.99 8.39
N ARG A 203 24.51 3.32 8.33
CA ARG A 203 25.17 4.16 9.34
C ARG A 203 24.21 4.45 10.48
N HIS A 204 23.63 3.41 11.09
CA HIS A 204 22.99 3.55 12.39
C HIS A 204 23.11 2.23 13.14
N ASN A 205 24.31 2.01 13.68
CA ASN A 205 24.52 1.30 14.93
C ASN A 205 25.30 2.25 15.84
N LYS A 206 24.57 2.93 16.72
CA LYS A 206 25.02 3.29 18.06
C LYS A 206 24.04 2.62 19.02
#